data_AF-A0A533UXQ8-F1
#
_entry.id   AF-A0A533UXQ8-F1
#
_cell.length_a   1.000
_cell.length_b   1.000
_cell.length_c   1.000
_cell.angle_alpha   90.00
_cell.angle_beta   90.00
_cell.angle_gamma   90.00
#
_symmetry.space_group_name_H-M   'P 1'
#
loop_
_entity.id
_entity.type
_entity.pdbx_description
1 polymer ?
#
loop_
_entity_poly.entity_id
_entity_poly.type
_entity_poly.pdbx_seq_one_letter_code
_entity_poly.pdbx_strand_id
1 'polypeptide(L)' 'MSAKKGTENRDLVICNNCLWAVSLLKGSQVFDCCPVCNGKDLEVMPVEDYENYKLDINRKRGLSIEFTGEN' A
#
# COMPACT_ATOMS: atom_id res chain seq x y z
N MET A 1 -6.49 -26.98 -6.05
CA MET A 1 -6.35 -25.54 -6.35
C MET A 1 -4.90 -25.17 -6.08
N SER A 2 -4.12 -24.84 -7.12
CA SER A 2 -2.69 -24.52 -6.97
C SER A 2 -2.50 -23.01 -6.95
N ALA A 3 -2.16 -22.46 -5.79
CA ALA A 3 -1.71 -21.08 -5.67
C ALA A 3 -0.34 -20.93 -6.34
N LYS A 4 -0.23 -20.05 -7.34
CA LYS A 4 1.07 -19.71 -7.92
C LYS A 4 1.81 -18.77 -6.97
N LYS A 5 3.07 -19.11 -6.69
CA LYS A 5 3.97 -18.40 -5.78
C LYS A 5 4.46 -17.11 -6.43
N GLY A 6 4.02 -15.96 -5.91
CA GLY A 6 4.47 -14.64 -6.35
C GLY A 6 5.89 -14.30 -5.87
N THR A 7 6.69 -13.76 -6.77
CA THR A 7 8.03 -13.22 -6.54
C THR A 7 7.95 -11.85 -5.88
N GLU A 8 8.51 -11.74 -4.67
CA GLU A 8 9.13 -10.57 -4.00
C GLU A 8 8.50 -9.16 -4.03
N ASN A 9 7.18 -8.98 -4.17
CA ASN A 9 6.58 -7.64 -4.07
C ASN A 9 5.81 -7.45 -2.74
N ARG A 10 6.03 -6.30 -2.08
CA ARG A 10 5.18 -5.77 -1.01
C ARG A 10 4.31 -4.67 -1.62
N ASP A 11 3.01 -4.72 -1.40
CA ASP A 11 2.11 -3.66 -1.87
C ASP A 11 1.44 -2.98 -0.68
N LEU A 12 1.02 -1.73 -0.85
CA LEU A 12 0.10 -1.04 0.05
C LEU A 12 -1.27 -1.02 -0.61
N VAL A 13 -2.27 -1.59 0.06
CA VAL A 13 -3.67 -1.52 -0.38
C VAL A 13 -4.36 -0.41 0.39
N ILE A 14 -5.03 0.50 -0.31
CA ILE A 14 -5.76 1.64 0.25
C ILE A 14 -7.21 1.59 -0.24
N CYS A 15 -8.18 1.78 0.65
CA CYS A 15 -9.58 1.95 0.26
C CYS A 15 -9.90 3.44 0.04
N ASN A 16 -10.32 3.80 -1.16
CA ASN A 16 -10.66 5.19 -1.50
C ASN A 16 -11.95 5.69 -0.82
N ASN A 17 -12.82 4.77 -0.35
CA ASN A 17 -14.06 5.14 0.32
C ASN A 17 -13.87 5.54 1.78
N CYS A 18 -13.00 4.83 2.52
CA CYS A 18 -12.88 4.99 3.97
C CYS A 18 -11.43 5.12 4.46
N LEU A 19 -10.46 5.22 3.55
CA LEU A 19 -9.03 5.39 3.82
C LEU A 19 -8.39 4.29 4.68
N TRP A 20 -9.04 3.14 4.79
CA TRP A 20 -8.44 1.96 5.39
C TRP A 20 -7.24 1.52 4.53
N ALA A 21 -6.09 1.26 5.16
CA ALA A 21 -4.88 0.87 4.48
C ALA A 21 -4.22 -0.35 5.13
N VAL A 22 -3.58 -1.21 4.33
CA VAL A 22 -2.86 -2.40 4.82
C VAL A 22 -1.69 -2.74 3.90
N SER A 23 -0.58 -3.19 4.49
CA SER A 23 0.52 -3.78 3.73
C SER A 23 0.18 -5.22 3.31
N LEU A 24 0.24 -5.49 2.02
CA LEU A 24 0.14 -6.82 1.43
C LEU A 24 1.53 -7.45 1.36
N LEU A 25 1.83 -8.33 2.30
CA LEU A 25 3.10 -9.06 2.34
C LEU A 25 3.04 -10.33 1.47
N LYS A 26 4.19 -10.84 1.07
CA LYS A 26 4.33 -12.09 0.30
C LYS A 26 3.52 -13.24 0.92
N GLY A 27 2.64 -13.84 0.11
CA GLY A 27 1.79 -14.96 0.52
C GLY A 27 0.51 -14.56 1.27
N SER A 28 0.25 -13.27 1.43
CA SER A 28 -1.03 -12.77 1.97
C SER A 28 -2.16 -13.01 0.97
N GLN A 29 -3.38 -13.14 1.50
CA GLN A 29 -4.59 -13.17 0.67
C GLN A 29 -4.87 -11.77 0.12
N VAL A 30 -5.31 -11.72 -1.15
CA VAL A 30 -5.74 -10.48 -1.80
C VAL A 30 -7.14 -10.11 -1.32
N PHE A 31 -7.43 -8.81 -1.22
CA PHE A 31 -8.73 -8.30 -0.81
C PHE A 31 -9.55 -7.90 -2.04
N ASP A 32 -10.76 -8.47 -2.20
CA ASP A 32 -11.72 -8.07 -3.25
C ASP A 32 -12.60 -6.89 -2.81
N CYS A 33 -12.65 -6.61 -1.51
CA CYS A 33 -13.40 -5.51 -0.91
C CYS A 33 -12.78 -5.05 0.40
N CYS A 34 -13.01 -3.80 0.77
CA CYS A 34 -12.57 -3.23 2.03
C CYS A 34 -13.26 -3.94 3.21
N PRO A 35 -12.53 -4.48 4.19
CA PRO A 35 -13.12 -5.17 5.34
C PRO A 35 -13.85 -4.21 6.31
N VAL A 36 -13.64 -2.89 6.17
CA VAL A 36 -14.24 -1.87 7.03
C VAL A 36 -15.55 -1.34 6.46
N CYS A 37 -15.57 -0.92 5.19
CA CYS A 37 -16.74 -0.29 4.57
C CYS A 37 -17.43 -1.14 3.49
N ASN A 38 -16.89 -2.34 3.20
CA ASN A 38 -17.34 -3.21 2.13
C ASN A 38 -17.30 -2.58 0.72
N GLY A 39 -16.60 -1.45 0.57
CA GLY A 39 -16.35 -0.80 -0.70
C GLY A 39 -15.38 -1.59 -1.57
N LYS A 40 -15.54 -1.52 -2.90
CA LYS A 40 -14.71 -2.21 -3.88
C LYS A 40 -13.64 -1.31 -4.52
N ASP A 41 -13.66 -0.02 -4.17
CA ASP A 41 -12.68 0.95 -4.63
C ASP A 41 -11.41 0.82 -3.77
N LEU A 42 -10.57 -0.14 -4.16
CA LEU A 42 -9.27 -0.45 -3.57
C LEU A 42 -8.18 -0.06 -4.57
N GLU A 43 -7.26 0.77 -4.12
CA GLU A 43 -6.04 1.13 -4.83
C GLU A 43 -4.87 0.30 -4.29
N VAL A 44 -4.03 -0.21 -5.20
CA VAL A 44 -2.81 -0.95 -4.85
C VAL A 44 -1.61 -0.15 -5.31
N MET A 45 -0.80 0.28 -4.36
CA MET A 45 0.44 1.00 -4.60
C MET A 45 1.61 0.04 -4.36
N PRO A 46 2.45 -0.25 -5.37
CA PRO A 46 3.66 -1.04 -5.15
C PRO A 46 4.57 -0.31 -4.16
N VAL A 47 5.18 -1.05 -3.25
CA VAL A 47 6.16 -0.54 -2.28
C VAL A 47 7.45 -1.32 -2.48
N GLU A 48 8.55 -0.63 -2.76
CA GLU A 48 9.84 -1.32 -2.94
C GLU A 48 10.39 -1.83 -1.60
N ASP A 49 11.13 -2.94 -1.63
CA ASP A 49 11.87 -3.41 -0.47
C ASP A 49 12.92 -2.35 -0.11
N TYR A 50 12.98 -1.96 1.18
CA TYR A 50 13.90 -0.94 1.70
C TYR A 50 13.70 0.48 1.13
N GLU A 51 12.54 0.78 0.55
CA GLU A 51 12.22 2.13 0.09
C GLU A 51 12.21 3.11 1.27
N ASN A 52 13.24 3.96 1.32
CA ASN A 52 13.35 5.00 2.32
C ASN A 52 12.57 6.22 1.82
N TYR A 53 11.55 6.61 2.56
CA TYR A 53 10.84 7.86 2.31
C TYR A 53 10.77 8.71 3.56
N LYS A 54 10.86 10.03 3.35
CA LYS A 54 10.66 11.04 4.38
C LYS A 54 9.27 11.62 4.24
N LEU A 55 8.48 11.48 5.31
CA LEU A 55 7.14 12.05 5.41
C LEU A 55 7.20 13.35 6.22
N ASP A 56 6.82 14.47 5.61
CA ASP A 56 6.64 15.76 6.31
C ASP A 56 5.16 16.18 6.27
N ILE A 57 4.55 16.32 7.46
CA ILE A 57 3.17 16.75 7.61
C ILE A 57 3.18 18.18 8.14
N ASN A 58 2.84 19.13 7.26
CA ASN A 58 2.79 20.55 7.59
C ASN A 58 1.36 21.09 7.50
N ARG A 59 0.88 21.75 8.56
CA ARG A 59 -0.49 22.31 8.59
C ARG A 59 -0.79 23.33 7.48
N LYS A 60 0.23 24.03 6.95
CA LYS A 60 0.06 25.01 5.86
C LYS A 60 0.36 24.43 4.48
N ARG A 61 1.29 23.48 4.37
CA ARG A 61 1.77 22.92 3.09
C ARG A 61 1.20 21.55 2.75
N GLY A 62 0.46 20.92 3.67
CA GLY A 62 -0.13 19.59 3.47
C GLY A 62 0.87 18.47 3.74
N LEU A 63 0.71 17.38 2.99
CA LEU A 63 1.54 16.18 3.04
C LEU A 63 2.65 16.28 2.00
N SER A 64 3.91 16.12 2.42
CA SER A 64 5.05 15.97 1.53
C SER A 64 5.68 14.60 1.73
N ILE A 65 5.93 13.89 0.64
CA ILE A 65 6.63 12.61 0.62
C ILE A 65 7.86 12.78 -0.26
N GLU A 66 9.03 12.47 0.28
CA GLU A 66 10.30 12.52 -0.45
C GLU A 66 10.91 11.11 -0.45
N PHE A 67 11.09 10.53 -1.63
CA PHE A 67 11.68 9.21 -1.81
C PHE A 67 13.19 9.35 -1.99
N THR A 68 13.97 8.63 -1.21
CA THR A 68 15.43 8.56 -1.37
C THR A 68 15.79 7.21 -1.98
N GLY A 69 16.24 7.20 -3.24
CA GLY A 69 16.71 5.98 -3.90
C GLY A 69 18.03 5.48 -3.29
N GLU A 70 18.21 4.16 -3.24
CA GLU A 70 19.54 3.56 -3.09
C GLU A 70 20.27 3.67 -4.45
N ASN A 71 21.42 4.34 -4.47
CA ASN A 71 22.31 4.42 -5.64
C ASN A 71 22.96 3.06 -5.94
#